data_AF-A0A286G6U4-F1
#
_entry.id   AF-A0A286G6U4-F1
#
_cell.length_a   1.000
_cell.length_b   1.000
_cell.length_c   1.000
_cell.angle_alpha   90.00
_cell.angle_beta   90.00
_cell.angle_gamma   90.00
#
_symmetry.space_group_name_H-M   'P 1'
#
loop_
_entity.id
_entity.type
_entity.pdbx_description
1 polymer ?
#
loop_
_entity_poly.entity_id
_entity_poly.type
_entity_poly.pdbx_seq_one_letter_code
_entity_poly.pdbx_strand_id
1 'polypeptide(L)'
;MKYIKVVFLAGCMVATLVAQGTSVLVRTVAQFNQQMPKVQPGDTIKLQNGVWTDAVLVFAPAALGTATKPIVLTAQIPGNVMLTGASQLFIGGTYLVVDGLRFEGPSTLADGKDLIQFRKTTSGTDHNTNHSILTNCFIQNYNPADPLTDYKWVTLYGTYNEVRNCFFKGKTNSGSTIVVIYNKTGLSPGDPSPSSYHRIHHNQFDYRTMPGSNDGESIRVGDSGSSFSPGFNVVEYNLFQNNEREVEVVTNKSCDNIYRYNTFIGNDGHMCLRHGNRCRVEGNYFYGKTGRGLSGGIRVIGEDHVVINNYMEELEGGTNSNLRAPIVVMDGQVGTALNGYYQVKNALIAFNTIVNCNGPGIWVGAKRSTPYAQPLNLTLANNLIYNIKGAGSPNTLAVYEEDAPIGKSYLTNFYVGSTTTMSGFTQTTTDALTGTGTLYRPAATSPILSQGTSAYLATTAVDLEGRTRDALPDVGAFEHTTAQAQRSFRLSPMDVGPNWMNLSCSCLVK
;
A
#
# COMPACT_ATOMS: atom_id res chain seq x y z
N MET A 1 44.73 -64.21 18.99
CA MET A 1 45.15 -62.81 19.25
C MET A 1 44.32 -61.87 18.39
N LYS A 2 43.30 -61.21 18.95
CA LYS A 2 42.68 -60.00 18.38
C LYS A 2 42.24 -59.12 19.55
N TYR A 3 42.99 -58.05 19.79
CA TYR A 3 42.68 -57.06 20.82
C TYR A 3 41.58 -56.12 20.29
N ILE A 4 40.44 -56.07 20.98
CA ILE A 4 39.39 -55.08 20.73
C ILE A 4 39.73 -53.84 21.58
N LYS A 5 40.13 -52.74 20.93
CA LYS A 5 40.26 -51.43 21.57
C LYS A 5 38.86 -50.81 21.69
N VAL A 6 38.36 -50.70 22.92
CA VAL A 6 37.19 -49.89 23.24
C VAL A 6 37.65 -48.43 23.28
N VAL A 7 37.19 -47.62 22.31
CA VAL A 7 37.40 -46.17 22.28
C VAL A 7 36.23 -45.53 23.03
N PHE A 8 36.51 -44.94 24.20
CA PHE A 8 35.56 -44.08 24.89
C PHE A 8 35.50 -42.73 24.17
N LEU A 9 34.40 -42.48 23.45
CA LEU A 9 34.10 -41.17 22.88
C LEU A 9 33.52 -40.30 23.99
N ALA A 10 34.33 -39.42 24.58
CA ALA A 10 33.87 -38.39 25.50
C ALA A 10 33.10 -37.33 24.69
N GLY A 11 31.77 -37.44 24.65
CA GLY A 11 30.88 -36.45 24.06
C GLY A 11 30.91 -35.16 24.88
N CYS A 12 31.61 -34.14 24.41
CA CYS A 12 31.48 -32.77 24.90
C CYS A 12 30.09 -32.24 24.52
N MET A 13 29.11 -32.37 25.43
CA MET A 13 27.88 -31.57 25.37
C MET A 13 28.25 -30.11 25.62
N VAL A 14 28.50 -29.35 24.55
CA VAL A 14 28.49 -27.90 24.61
C VAL A 14 27.04 -27.49 24.75
N ALA A 15 26.56 -27.33 25.98
CA ALA A 15 25.31 -26.67 26.26
C ALA A 15 25.44 -25.22 25.79
N THR A 16 24.93 -24.91 24.60
CA THR A 16 24.73 -23.54 24.15
C THR A 16 23.69 -22.91 25.07
N LEU A 17 24.16 -22.25 26.13
CA LEU A 17 23.37 -21.28 26.87
C LEU A 17 22.92 -20.21 25.86
N VAL A 18 21.71 -20.35 25.34
CA VAL A 18 21.03 -19.27 24.63
C VAL A 18 20.72 -18.24 25.70
N ALA A 19 21.64 -17.30 25.93
CA ALA A 19 21.39 -16.15 26.78
C ALA A 19 20.10 -15.48 26.28
N GLN A 20 19.08 -15.50 27.13
CA GLN A 20 17.85 -14.75 26.92
C GLN A 20 18.17 -13.26 27.00
N GLY A 21 17.60 -12.47 26.10
CA GLY A 21 17.80 -11.03 26.10
C GLY A 21 17.32 -10.40 27.40
N THR A 22 18.04 -9.39 27.86
CA THR A 22 17.70 -8.63 29.07
C THR A 22 16.66 -7.57 28.74
N SER A 23 15.79 -7.25 29.71
CA SER A 23 14.83 -6.15 29.58
C SER A 23 15.16 -5.02 30.56
N VAL A 24 15.25 -3.81 30.04
CA VAL A 24 15.56 -2.61 30.82
C VAL A 24 14.44 -1.59 30.71
N LEU A 25 13.89 -1.18 31.86
CA LEU A 25 12.91 -0.09 31.93
C LEU A 25 13.63 1.26 32.02
N VAL A 26 13.34 2.16 31.10
CA VAL A 26 13.86 3.54 31.09
C VAL A 26 12.73 4.53 31.32
N ARG A 27 13.03 5.58 32.08
CA ARG A 27 12.05 6.58 32.56
C ARG A 27 12.26 7.97 31.96
N THR A 28 13.41 8.19 31.34
CA THR A 28 13.79 9.48 30.74
C THR A 28 14.58 9.26 29.46
N VAL A 29 14.65 10.28 28.61
CA VAL A 29 15.48 10.27 27.39
C VAL A 29 16.97 10.05 27.73
N ALA A 30 17.44 10.60 28.84
CA ALA A 30 18.80 10.37 29.32
C ALA A 30 19.06 8.89 29.63
N GLN A 31 18.13 8.22 30.32
CA GLN A 31 18.25 6.78 30.60
C GLN A 31 18.15 5.93 29.33
N PHE A 32 17.30 6.31 28.38
CA PHE A 32 17.22 5.70 27.05
C PHE A 32 18.56 5.80 26.30
N ASN A 33 19.15 7.01 26.23
CA ASN A 33 20.43 7.24 25.55
C ASN A 33 21.58 6.45 26.17
N GLN A 34 21.58 6.25 27.50
CA GLN A 34 22.57 5.42 28.19
C GLN A 34 22.49 3.93 27.82
N GLN A 35 21.40 3.46 27.20
CA GLN A 35 21.27 2.06 26.76
C GLN A 35 21.88 1.81 25.37
N MET A 36 21.98 2.82 24.50
CA MET A 36 22.50 2.66 23.13
C MET A 36 23.87 1.96 23.05
N PRO A 37 24.87 2.25 23.91
CA PRO A 37 26.14 1.53 23.89
C PRO A 37 26.12 0.18 24.65
N LYS A 38 25.02 -0.17 25.34
CA LYS A 38 24.97 -1.33 26.27
C LYS A 38 24.18 -2.51 25.71
N VAL A 39 23.04 -2.23 25.08
CA VAL A 39 22.12 -3.28 24.63
C VAL A 39 22.76 -4.17 23.56
N GLN A 40 22.50 -5.46 23.68
CA GLN A 40 23.00 -6.54 22.83
C GLN A 40 21.85 -7.16 22.03
N PRO A 41 22.15 -7.95 20.98
CA PRO A 41 21.12 -8.64 20.20
C PRO A 41 20.20 -9.49 21.08
N GLY A 42 18.90 -9.23 21.01
CA GLY A 42 17.86 -9.87 21.83
C GLY A 42 17.37 -9.03 23.01
N ASP A 43 18.09 -7.97 23.39
CA ASP A 43 17.68 -7.10 24.49
C ASP A 43 16.44 -6.25 24.15
N THR A 44 15.71 -5.84 25.19
CA THR A 44 14.51 -5.00 25.09
C THR A 44 14.60 -3.77 25.98
N ILE A 45 14.49 -2.59 25.39
CA ILE A 45 14.31 -1.31 26.07
C ILE A 45 12.81 -1.04 26.20
N LYS A 46 12.31 -0.92 27.43
CA LYS A 46 10.92 -0.55 27.72
C LYS A 46 10.84 0.90 28.16
N LEU A 47 10.05 1.72 27.47
CA LEU A 47 9.72 3.06 27.91
C LEU A 47 8.66 2.99 29.02
N GLN A 48 8.90 3.67 30.15
CA GLN A 48 7.93 3.74 31.24
C GLN A 48 6.61 4.35 30.77
N ASN A 49 5.50 3.77 31.24
CA ASN A 49 4.15 4.32 31.06
C ASN A 49 4.10 5.80 31.47
N GLY A 50 3.37 6.60 30.70
CA GLY A 50 3.18 8.02 30.96
C GLY A 50 3.40 8.88 29.72
N VAL A 51 3.50 10.18 29.93
CA VAL A 51 3.68 11.18 28.88
C VAL A 51 5.16 11.49 28.71
N TRP A 52 5.63 11.40 27.47
CA TRP A 52 6.98 11.75 27.03
C TRP A 52 6.87 13.00 26.16
N THR A 53 7.02 14.17 26.78
CA THR A 53 6.95 15.47 26.10
C THR A 53 8.29 15.82 25.45
N ASP A 54 8.26 16.29 24.21
CA ASP A 54 9.44 16.74 23.45
C ASP A 54 10.58 15.70 23.43
N ALA A 55 10.21 14.41 23.43
CA ALA A 55 11.15 13.31 23.52
C ALA A 55 11.73 12.96 22.14
N VAL A 56 12.99 13.34 21.91
CA VAL A 56 13.76 12.90 20.75
C VAL A 56 14.48 11.60 21.07
N LEU A 57 13.99 10.50 20.51
CA LEU A 57 14.52 9.15 20.70
C LEU A 57 15.35 8.74 19.49
N VAL A 58 16.68 8.64 19.66
CA VAL A 58 17.57 8.08 18.64
C VAL A 58 17.86 6.62 18.98
N PHE A 59 17.02 5.71 18.49
CA PHE A 59 17.18 4.27 18.64
C PHE A 59 18.23 3.75 17.66
N ALA A 60 19.49 3.91 18.05
CA ALA A 60 20.65 3.44 17.30
C ALA A 60 21.66 2.72 18.22
N PRO A 61 21.38 1.46 18.60
CA PRO A 61 22.30 0.63 19.36
C PRO A 61 23.68 0.52 18.69
N ALA A 62 24.74 0.43 19.50
CA ALA A 62 26.08 0.17 19.00
C ALA A 62 26.24 -1.27 18.49
N ALA A 63 25.52 -2.22 19.09
CA ALA A 63 25.43 -3.59 18.61
C ALA A 63 24.39 -3.71 17.49
N LEU A 64 24.67 -4.54 16.49
CA LEU A 64 23.72 -4.85 15.42
C LEU A 64 22.84 -6.02 15.86
N GLY A 65 21.52 -5.87 15.79
CA GLY A 65 20.60 -6.99 15.99
C GLY A 65 20.82 -8.09 14.96
N THR A 66 20.15 -9.22 15.15
CA THR A 66 20.14 -10.33 14.17
C THR A 66 18.72 -10.80 13.90
N ALA A 67 18.51 -11.53 12.80
CA ALA A 67 17.21 -12.06 12.43
C ALA A 67 16.53 -12.88 13.54
N THR A 68 17.32 -13.60 14.36
CA THR A 68 16.81 -14.43 15.47
C THR A 68 16.84 -13.72 16.82
N LYS A 69 17.58 -12.61 16.93
CA LYS A 69 17.72 -11.81 18.16
C LYS A 69 17.71 -10.32 17.81
N PRO A 70 16.55 -9.75 17.44
CA PRO A 70 16.43 -8.32 17.20
C PRO A 70 16.60 -7.55 18.52
N ILE A 71 16.98 -6.27 18.43
CA ILE A 71 16.96 -5.36 19.58
C ILE A 71 15.62 -4.61 19.56
N VAL A 72 14.91 -4.62 20.68
CA VAL A 72 13.52 -4.13 20.75
C VAL A 72 13.44 -2.84 21.57
N LEU A 73 12.76 -1.82 21.03
CA LEU A 73 12.25 -0.66 21.76
C LEU A 73 10.72 -0.81 21.86
N THR A 74 10.17 -0.81 23.06
CA THR A 74 8.73 -0.97 23.26
C THR A 74 8.17 -0.12 24.38
N ALA A 75 6.86 0.13 24.35
CA ALA A 75 6.15 0.65 25.51
C ALA A 75 6.13 -0.38 26.65
N GLN A 76 6.19 0.08 27.92
CA GLN A 76 6.03 -0.83 29.06
C GLN A 76 4.67 -1.56 29.00
N ILE A 77 3.59 -0.82 28.72
CA ILE A 77 2.29 -1.35 28.34
C ILE A 77 1.90 -0.68 27.00
N PRO A 78 1.61 -1.45 25.94
CA PRO A 78 1.20 -0.88 24.65
C PRO A 78 0.03 0.10 24.81
N GLY A 79 0.13 1.26 24.15
CA GLY A 79 -0.86 2.34 24.24
C GLY A 79 -0.73 3.29 25.44
N ASN A 80 0.08 2.95 26.45
CA ASN A 80 0.26 3.75 27.68
C ASN A 80 1.56 4.60 27.70
N VAL A 81 2.36 4.57 26.63
CA VAL A 81 3.50 5.50 26.43
C VAL A 81 3.10 6.49 25.36
N MET A 82 2.74 7.71 25.79
CA MET A 82 2.24 8.77 24.92
C MET A 82 3.33 9.82 24.67
N LEU A 83 3.78 9.94 23.43
CA LEU A 83 4.71 10.96 22.97
C LEU A 83 3.95 12.20 22.47
N THR A 84 4.36 13.39 22.93
CA THR A 84 3.69 14.68 22.66
C THR A 84 4.68 15.77 22.24
N GLY A 85 4.20 16.91 21.73
CA GLY A 85 5.02 18.08 21.43
C GLY A 85 5.97 17.89 20.24
N ALA A 86 7.26 18.13 20.44
CA ALA A 86 8.30 18.02 19.42
C ALA A 86 9.00 16.64 19.46
N SER A 87 8.29 15.59 19.90
CA SER A 87 8.86 14.26 19.98
C SER A 87 9.19 13.71 18.58
N GLN A 88 10.29 12.97 18.47
CA GLN A 88 10.71 12.31 17.22
C GLN A 88 11.33 10.95 17.53
N LEU A 89 11.29 10.05 16.55
CA LEU A 89 11.96 8.76 16.61
C LEU A 89 12.86 8.57 15.39
N PHE A 90 14.16 8.39 15.65
CA PHE A 90 15.14 7.96 14.67
C PHE A 90 15.49 6.51 14.94
N ILE A 91 15.43 5.67 13.92
CA ILE A 91 15.82 4.26 13.98
C ILE A 91 17.09 4.16 13.14
N GLY A 92 18.15 3.54 13.66
CA GLY A 92 19.41 3.41 12.93
C GLY A 92 20.13 2.13 13.27
N GLY A 93 20.41 1.29 12.27
CA GLY A 93 21.08 0.00 12.46
C GLY A 93 20.37 -1.11 11.69
N THR A 94 20.43 -2.34 12.20
CA THR A 94 19.77 -3.48 11.57
C THR A 94 19.12 -4.41 12.58
N TYR A 95 18.04 -5.09 12.15
CA TYR A 95 17.24 -5.98 12.98
C TYR A 95 16.78 -5.32 14.28
N LEU A 96 16.19 -4.13 14.12
CA LEU A 96 15.57 -3.37 15.20
C LEU A 96 14.05 -3.53 15.15
N VAL A 97 13.40 -3.55 16.30
CA VAL A 97 11.93 -3.57 16.39
C VAL A 97 11.47 -2.43 17.28
N VAL A 98 10.54 -1.61 16.78
CA VAL A 98 9.83 -0.60 17.55
C VAL A 98 8.38 -1.05 17.69
N ASP A 99 7.90 -1.25 18.92
CA ASP A 99 6.59 -1.85 19.20
C ASP A 99 5.77 -1.05 20.21
N GLY A 100 4.58 -0.60 19.82
CA GLY A 100 3.56 -0.15 20.77
C GLY A 100 3.65 1.31 21.20
N LEU A 101 4.34 2.18 20.46
CA LEU A 101 4.43 3.61 20.76
C LEU A 101 3.19 4.38 20.30
N ARG A 102 2.77 5.39 21.07
CA ARG A 102 1.61 6.24 20.78
C ARG A 102 2.04 7.70 20.65
N PHE A 103 1.83 8.30 19.48
CA PHE A 103 2.01 9.73 19.23
C PHE A 103 0.63 10.38 19.10
N GLU A 104 0.29 11.30 19.98
CA GLU A 104 -1.05 11.89 19.97
C GLU A 104 -1.09 13.33 20.49
N GLY A 105 -1.99 14.12 19.92
CA GLY A 105 -2.22 15.52 20.28
C GLY A 105 -1.43 16.49 19.41
N PRO A 106 -1.46 17.80 19.72
CA PRO A 106 -0.80 18.80 18.90
C PRO A 106 0.71 18.55 18.85
N SER A 107 1.28 18.70 17.65
CA SER A 107 2.71 18.62 17.39
C SER A 107 3.31 20.02 17.35
N THR A 108 4.53 20.16 17.88
CA THR A 108 5.36 21.36 17.74
C THR A 108 6.57 21.11 16.83
N LEU A 109 6.55 20.03 16.05
CA LEU A 109 7.57 19.76 15.04
C LEU A 109 7.60 20.87 13.99
N ALA A 110 8.82 21.31 13.68
CA ALA A 110 9.08 22.29 12.64
C ALA A 110 8.97 21.68 11.23
N ASP A 111 8.90 22.55 10.23
CA ASP A 111 8.93 22.17 8.82
C ASP A 111 10.15 21.28 8.48
N GLY A 112 9.91 20.23 7.71
CA GLY A 112 10.90 19.22 7.31
C GLY A 112 11.33 18.25 8.42
N LYS A 113 10.71 18.28 9.60
CA LYS A 113 11.03 17.38 10.73
C LYS A 113 10.07 16.19 10.78
N ASP A 114 10.35 15.18 9.97
CA ASP A 114 9.58 13.92 9.96
C ASP A 114 9.55 13.25 11.35
N LEU A 115 8.40 12.69 11.72
CA LEU A 115 8.12 12.16 13.06
C LEU A 115 8.91 10.88 13.36
N ILE A 116 8.80 9.87 12.50
CA ILE A 116 9.53 8.60 12.60
C ILE A 116 10.39 8.41 11.36
N GLN A 117 11.69 8.20 11.52
CA GLN A 117 12.65 8.09 10.42
C GLN A 117 13.51 6.85 10.55
N PHE A 118 13.57 6.03 9.50
CA PHE A 118 14.41 4.83 9.42
C PHE A 118 15.87 5.16 9.06
N ARG A 119 16.42 6.18 9.71
CA ARG A 119 17.83 6.58 9.66
C ARG A 119 18.26 7.16 11.00
N LYS A 120 19.55 7.01 11.36
CA LYS A 120 20.12 7.53 12.61
C LYS A 120 20.17 9.06 12.69
N THR A 121 20.40 9.72 11.55
CA THR A 121 20.56 11.18 11.45
C THR A 121 20.08 11.66 10.08
N THR A 122 19.78 12.96 9.97
CA THR A 122 19.36 13.61 8.72
C THR A 122 20.52 13.95 7.79
N SER A 123 21.77 13.79 8.23
CA SER A 123 22.99 14.02 7.45
C SER A 123 23.73 12.71 7.14
N GLY A 124 24.20 12.56 5.90
CA GLY A 124 24.94 11.37 5.42
C GLY A 124 24.05 10.19 5.00
N THR A 125 24.59 9.30 4.16
CA THR A 125 23.89 8.12 3.58
C THR A 125 24.19 6.80 4.30
N ASP A 126 25.21 6.77 5.17
CA ASP A 126 25.68 5.58 5.91
C ASP A 126 24.91 5.33 7.22
N HIS A 127 23.68 5.84 7.29
CA HIS A 127 22.89 5.89 8.52
C HIS A 127 21.54 5.20 8.40
N ASN A 128 21.30 4.50 7.29
CA ASN A 128 20.02 3.89 7.00
C ASN A 128 19.76 2.62 7.81
N THR A 129 18.49 2.39 8.09
CA THR A 129 18.04 1.19 8.79
C THR A 129 17.78 0.05 7.81
N ASN A 130 18.14 -1.17 8.19
CA ASN A 130 17.84 -2.36 7.39
C ASN A 130 17.18 -3.47 8.21
N HIS A 131 16.34 -4.30 7.60
CA HIS A 131 15.71 -5.46 8.25
C HIS A 131 14.99 -5.14 9.57
N SER A 132 14.39 -3.95 9.69
CA SER A 132 13.80 -3.47 10.95
C SER A 132 12.31 -3.21 10.83
N ILE A 133 11.62 -3.25 11.96
CA ILE A 133 10.15 -3.29 12.02
C ILE A 133 9.63 -2.15 12.88
N LEU A 134 8.66 -1.39 12.38
CA LEU A 134 7.77 -0.54 13.16
C LEU A 134 6.41 -1.23 13.25
N THR A 135 5.97 -1.59 14.46
CA THR A 135 4.75 -2.37 14.66
C THR A 135 3.88 -1.87 15.81
N ASN A 136 2.56 -2.07 15.71
CA ASN A 136 1.58 -1.71 16.74
C ASN A 136 1.66 -0.26 17.23
N CYS A 137 2.16 0.64 16.40
CA CYS A 137 2.25 2.05 16.74
C CYS A 137 0.96 2.78 16.39
N PHE A 138 0.65 3.82 17.16
CA PHE A 138 -0.54 4.63 17.00
C PHE A 138 -0.15 6.09 16.83
N ILE A 139 -0.63 6.72 15.76
CA ILE A 139 -0.39 8.14 15.48
C ILE A 139 -1.74 8.78 15.20
N GLN A 140 -2.17 9.70 16.06
CA GLN A 140 -3.47 10.37 15.93
C GLN A 140 -3.36 11.88 16.16
N ASN A 141 -3.90 12.66 15.22
CA ASN A 141 -3.99 14.11 15.31
C ASN A 141 -2.65 14.81 15.64
N TYR A 142 -1.53 14.18 15.30
CA TYR A 142 -0.18 14.69 15.54
C TYR A 142 0.20 15.69 14.46
N ASN A 143 -0.40 16.89 14.56
CA ASN A 143 -0.34 17.94 13.55
C ASN A 143 0.21 19.24 14.15
N PRO A 144 0.97 20.03 13.37
CA PRO A 144 1.37 21.38 13.74
C PRO A 144 0.17 22.35 13.68
N ALA A 145 0.34 23.53 14.27
CA ALA A 145 -0.68 24.59 14.23
C ALA A 145 -0.91 25.12 12.80
N ASP A 146 0.14 25.25 12.00
CA ASP A 146 0.05 25.63 10.60
C ASP A 146 -0.09 24.38 9.71
N PRO A 147 -1.26 24.13 9.08
CA PRO A 147 -1.47 22.97 8.24
C PRO A 147 -0.62 22.95 6.95
N LEU A 148 0.08 24.04 6.60
CA LEU A 148 1.01 24.04 5.47
C LEU A 148 2.40 23.49 5.82
N THR A 149 2.73 23.34 7.10
CA THR A 149 4.00 22.76 7.56
C THR A 149 4.14 21.33 7.02
N ASP A 150 5.19 21.08 6.22
CA ASP A 150 5.48 19.79 5.63
C ASP A 150 6.32 18.92 6.57
N TYR A 151 5.72 17.86 7.07
CA TYR A 151 6.47 16.71 7.55
C TYR A 151 5.67 15.42 7.38
N LYS A 152 6.41 14.31 7.30
CA LYS A 152 5.85 12.96 7.17
C LYS A 152 5.76 12.30 8.53
N TRP A 153 4.81 11.38 8.70
CA TRP A 153 4.70 10.62 9.95
C TRP A 153 5.70 9.46 9.99
N VAL A 154 5.91 8.76 8.87
CA VAL A 154 6.91 7.69 8.76
C VAL A 154 7.69 7.82 7.47
N THR A 155 9.01 7.89 7.57
CA THR A 155 9.93 7.98 6.44
C THR A 155 10.85 6.77 6.44
N LEU A 156 10.65 5.88 5.48
CA LEU A 156 11.45 4.70 5.25
C LEU A 156 12.69 5.02 4.40
N TYR A 157 13.84 4.59 4.91
CA TYR A 157 15.12 4.57 4.21
C TYR A 157 15.70 3.16 4.30
N GLY A 158 16.78 2.89 3.56
CA GLY A 158 17.49 1.61 3.62
C GLY A 158 16.75 0.48 2.94
N THR A 159 16.84 -0.75 3.48
CA THR A 159 16.34 -1.96 2.82
C THR A 159 15.62 -2.93 3.75
N TYR A 160 14.66 -3.70 3.23
CA TYR A 160 13.98 -4.79 3.95
C TYR A 160 13.30 -4.40 5.27
N ASN A 161 12.90 -3.14 5.42
CA ASN A 161 12.14 -2.66 6.56
C ASN A 161 10.64 -2.95 6.42
N GLU A 162 9.97 -3.02 7.57
CA GLU A 162 8.55 -3.30 7.67
C GLU A 162 7.81 -2.24 8.50
N VAL A 163 6.66 -1.80 8.01
CA VAL A 163 5.68 -1.03 8.79
C VAL A 163 4.39 -1.82 8.83
N ARG A 164 4.01 -2.30 10.01
CA ARG A 164 2.83 -3.15 10.13
C ARG A 164 1.99 -2.93 11.36
N ASN A 165 0.71 -3.31 11.27
CA ASN A 165 -0.21 -3.25 12.40
C ASN A 165 -0.24 -1.86 13.06
N CYS A 166 -0.02 -0.78 12.30
CA CYS A 166 -0.04 0.59 12.81
C CYS A 166 -1.37 1.27 12.52
N PHE A 167 -1.74 2.24 13.35
CA PHE A 167 -2.91 3.10 13.16
C PHE A 167 -2.48 4.54 12.92
N PHE A 168 -2.94 5.12 11.82
CA PHE A 168 -2.67 6.49 11.41
C PHE A 168 -4.00 7.22 11.21
N LYS A 169 -4.27 8.24 12.04
CA LYS A 169 -5.54 8.97 11.95
C LYS A 169 -5.44 10.47 12.10
N GLY A 170 -6.12 11.19 11.21
CA GLY A 170 -6.30 12.63 11.32
C GLY A 170 -5.05 13.43 11.03
N LYS A 171 -4.25 13.04 10.03
CA LYS A 171 -3.17 13.92 9.54
C LYS A 171 -3.81 15.07 8.76
N THR A 172 -3.53 16.31 9.16
CA THR A 172 -4.10 17.53 8.58
C THR A 172 -3.09 18.46 7.92
N ASN A 173 -1.79 18.21 8.12
CA ASN A 173 -0.71 19.01 7.55
C ASN A 173 -0.12 18.40 6.27
N SER A 174 0.58 19.24 5.49
CA SER A 174 1.34 18.84 4.31
C SER A 174 2.30 17.67 4.58
N GLY A 175 2.56 16.87 3.53
CA GLY A 175 3.48 15.74 3.57
C GLY A 175 2.77 14.40 3.72
N SER A 176 3.19 13.40 2.96
CA SER A 176 2.58 12.06 2.96
C SER A 176 2.60 11.42 4.35
N THR A 177 1.67 10.51 4.64
CA THR A 177 1.65 9.82 5.95
C THR A 177 2.86 8.89 6.06
N ILE A 178 3.05 8.01 5.08
CA ILE A 178 4.25 7.19 4.93
C ILE A 178 4.94 7.54 3.61
N VAL A 179 6.27 7.65 3.62
CA VAL A 179 7.07 7.78 2.40
C VAL A 179 8.24 6.80 2.39
N VAL A 180 8.52 6.20 1.23
CA VAL A 180 9.76 5.46 0.96
C VAL A 180 10.72 6.37 0.19
N ILE A 181 11.91 6.57 0.73
CA ILE A 181 12.96 7.39 0.13
C ILE A 181 14.13 6.49 -0.28
N TYR A 182 14.54 6.61 -1.54
CA TYR A 182 15.68 5.89 -2.10
C TYR A 182 16.98 6.64 -1.87
N ASN A 183 18.06 5.88 -1.66
CA ASN A 183 19.41 6.41 -1.64
C ASN A 183 19.85 6.74 -3.07
N LYS A 184 19.78 8.01 -3.43
CA LYS A 184 20.25 8.52 -4.73
C LYS A 184 21.77 8.36 -4.81
N THR A 185 22.23 7.32 -5.48
CA THR A 185 23.67 7.04 -5.70
C THR A 185 24.14 7.41 -7.09
N GLY A 186 23.23 7.73 -8.00
CA GLY A 186 23.56 8.15 -9.35
C GLY A 186 24.06 9.59 -9.43
N LEU A 187 24.69 9.91 -10.56
CA LEU A 187 25.26 11.23 -10.83
C LEU A 187 24.19 12.23 -11.29
N SER A 188 23.06 11.75 -11.80
CA SER A 188 21.94 12.55 -12.30
C SER A 188 20.59 12.11 -11.71
N PRO A 189 19.61 13.03 -11.59
CA PRO A 189 18.23 12.64 -11.31
C PRO A 189 17.74 11.61 -12.33
N GLY A 190 17.05 10.56 -11.86
CA GLY A 190 16.57 9.47 -12.71
C GLY A 190 17.54 8.29 -12.83
N ASP A 191 18.80 8.44 -12.41
CA ASP A 191 19.71 7.31 -12.30
C ASP A 191 19.16 6.29 -11.29
N PRO A 192 19.11 4.99 -11.63
CA PRO A 192 18.59 3.96 -10.74
C PRO A 192 19.34 3.94 -9.39
N SER A 193 18.56 4.05 -8.32
CA SER A 193 19.03 3.87 -6.95
C SER A 193 18.96 2.39 -6.54
N PRO A 194 19.71 1.95 -5.51
CA PRO A 194 19.60 0.60 -4.96
C PRO A 194 18.17 0.28 -4.50
N SER A 195 17.74 -0.96 -4.70
CA SER A 195 16.42 -1.43 -4.33
C SER A 195 16.18 -1.47 -2.82
N SER A 196 14.95 -1.21 -2.40
CA SER A 196 14.56 -1.08 -0.99
C SER A 196 13.86 -2.31 -0.41
N TYR A 197 13.06 -3.07 -1.17
CA TYR A 197 12.39 -4.29 -0.68
C TYR A 197 11.56 -4.11 0.62
N HIS A 198 10.99 -2.93 0.84
CA HIS A 198 10.20 -2.67 2.05
C HIS A 198 8.83 -3.34 1.99
N ARG A 199 8.25 -3.61 3.16
CA ARG A 199 6.89 -4.13 3.29
C ARG A 199 6.03 -3.23 4.17
N ILE A 200 4.89 -2.79 3.66
CA ILE A 200 3.94 -1.95 4.41
C ILE A 200 2.61 -2.71 4.45
N HIS A 201 2.22 -3.24 5.60
CA HIS A 201 1.05 -4.13 5.66
C HIS A 201 0.24 -4.13 6.95
N HIS A 202 -1.05 -4.48 6.84
CA HIS A 202 -1.96 -4.55 8.00
C HIS A 202 -2.07 -3.23 8.78
N ASN A 203 -1.84 -2.10 8.11
CA ASN A 203 -2.01 -0.79 8.71
C ASN A 203 -3.40 -0.24 8.44
N GLN A 204 -3.91 0.56 9.38
CA GLN A 204 -5.13 1.32 9.22
C GLN A 204 -4.82 2.81 9.04
N PHE A 205 -5.23 3.36 7.91
CA PHE A 205 -5.21 4.78 7.59
C PHE A 205 -6.64 5.28 7.61
N ASP A 206 -7.02 6.07 8.61
CA ASP A 206 -8.39 6.58 8.76
C ASP A 206 -8.37 8.10 8.84
N TYR A 207 -9.16 8.75 7.99
CA TYR A 207 -9.35 10.20 7.98
C TYR A 207 -8.04 10.99 7.77
N ARG A 208 -7.80 11.41 6.54
CA ARG A 208 -6.74 12.34 6.18
C ARG A 208 -7.35 13.49 5.40
N THR A 209 -6.91 14.72 5.67
CA THR A 209 -7.37 15.89 4.93
C THR A 209 -6.25 16.94 4.97
N MET A 210 -6.27 17.95 4.10
CA MET A 210 -5.32 19.07 4.18
C MET A 210 -5.86 20.27 3.40
N PRO A 211 -5.40 21.50 3.67
CA PRO A 211 -5.88 22.68 2.95
C PRO A 211 -5.48 22.69 1.46
N GLY A 212 -4.41 21.98 1.09
CA GLY A 212 -3.91 21.86 -0.29
C GLY A 212 -4.43 20.63 -1.04
N SER A 213 -4.07 20.53 -2.32
CA SER A 213 -4.47 19.45 -3.24
C SER A 213 -3.29 18.62 -3.77
N ASN A 214 -2.09 18.77 -3.17
CA ASN A 214 -0.89 18.03 -3.50
C ASN A 214 -0.10 17.69 -2.24
N ASP A 215 0.78 16.67 -2.32
CA ASP A 215 1.59 16.14 -1.21
C ASP A 215 0.75 15.62 -0.04
N GLY A 216 -0.47 15.18 -0.39
CA GLY A 216 -1.50 14.68 0.49
C GLY A 216 -1.62 13.17 0.59
N GLU A 217 -0.60 12.41 0.18
CA GLU A 217 -0.76 10.96 0.00
C GLU A 217 -0.76 10.22 1.35
N SER A 218 -1.53 9.14 1.47
CA SER A 218 -1.37 8.22 2.60
C SER A 218 -0.04 7.46 2.48
N ILE A 219 0.30 7.00 1.29
CA ILE A 219 1.59 6.35 1.02
C ILE A 219 2.19 6.90 -0.27
N ARG A 220 3.48 7.25 -0.22
CA ARG A 220 4.30 7.55 -1.40
C ARG A 220 5.52 6.64 -1.48
N VAL A 221 5.68 5.92 -2.60
CA VAL A 221 6.84 5.03 -2.81
C VAL A 221 7.81 5.62 -3.83
N GLY A 222 8.82 6.35 -3.35
CA GLY A 222 9.79 7.09 -4.17
C GLY A 222 9.37 8.52 -4.50
N ASP A 223 10.13 9.16 -5.38
CA ASP A 223 9.86 10.47 -5.98
C ASP A 223 10.21 10.46 -7.48
N SER A 224 9.96 11.56 -8.19
CA SER A 224 10.26 11.64 -9.63
C SER A 224 11.74 11.38 -9.94
N GLY A 225 12.65 11.80 -9.06
CA GLY A 225 14.10 11.58 -9.21
C GLY A 225 14.54 10.14 -8.96
N SER A 226 13.73 9.32 -8.28
CA SER A 226 13.96 7.87 -8.11
C SER A 226 13.08 7.01 -9.02
N SER A 227 12.33 7.61 -9.96
CA SER A 227 11.28 6.93 -10.72
C SER A 227 11.73 5.71 -11.50
N PHE A 228 12.98 5.67 -11.99
CA PHE A 228 13.55 4.51 -12.69
C PHE A 228 14.24 3.50 -11.76
N SER A 229 14.23 3.71 -10.45
CA SER A 229 14.84 2.78 -9.48
C SER A 229 13.95 1.55 -9.29
N PRO A 230 14.50 0.33 -9.38
CA PRO A 230 13.77 -0.89 -9.03
C PRO A 230 13.54 -0.95 -7.53
N GLY A 231 12.29 -0.98 -7.10
CA GLY A 231 11.91 -0.89 -5.69
C GLY A 231 11.70 -2.23 -5.01
N PHE A 232 10.93 -3.11 -5.65
CA PHE A 232 10.47 -4.39 -5.10
C PHE A 232 9.77 -4.25 -3.75
N ASN A 233 9.16 -3.10 -3.48
CA ASN A 233 8.39 -2.88 -2.27
C ASN A 233 7.02 -3.53 -2.39
N VAL A 234 6.49 -4.00 -1.27
CA VAL A 234 5.17 -4.63 -1.18
C VAL A 234 4.28 -3.82 -0.24
N VAL A 235 3.20 -3.26 -0.77
CA VAL A 235 2.14 -2.60 0.00
C VAL A 235 0.92 -3.49 -0.03
N GLU A 236 0.62 -4.16 1.08
CA GLU A 236 -0.43 -5.18 1.10
C GLU A 236 -1.26 -5.23 2.37
N TYR A 237 -2.51 -5.67 2.26
CA TYR A 237 -3.40 -5.82 3.42
C TYR A 237 -3.56 -4.53 4.24
N ASN A 238 -3.52 -3.33 3.64
CA ASN A 238 -3.78 -2.07 4.34
C ASN A 238 -5.21 -1.60 4.10
N LEU A 239 -5.77 -0.95 5.11
CA LEU A 239 -7.11 -0.35 5.06
C LEU A 239 -6.99 1.18 5.00
N PHE A 240 -7.50 1.78 3.93
CA PHE A 240 -7.54 3.23 3.70
C PHE A 240 -8.98 3.72 3.76
N GLN A 241 -9.30 4.59 4.70
CA GLN A 241 -10.65 5.07 4.93
C GLN A 241 -10.70 6.59 5.02
N ASN A 242 -11.71 7.18 4.38
CA ASN A 242 -12.05 8.60 4.55
C ASN A 242 -10.87 9.56 4.31
N ASN A 243 -9.95 9.22 3.41
CA ASN A 243 -8.89 10.14 3.00
C ASN A 243 -9.47 11.12 1.97
N GLU A 244 -9.37 12.42 2.22
CA GLU A 244 -10.04 13.47 1.47
C GLU A 244 -9.03 14.44 0.83
N ARG A 245 -9.52 15.19 -0.18
CA ARG A 245 -8.86 16.35 -0.82
C ARG A 245 -7.61 16.10 -1.65
N GLU A 246 -6.99 14.93 -1.56
CA GLU A 246 -5.88 14.51 -2.43
C GLU A 246 -6.40 13.66 -3.62
N VAL A 247 -5.73 13.67 -4.77
CA VAL A 247 -6.06 12.78 -5.90
C VAL A 247 -5.29 11.46 -5.84
N GLU A 248 -4.18 11.40 -5.11
CA GLU A 248 -3.36 10.19 -4.93
C GLU A 248 -3.41 9.70 -3.47
N VAL A 249 -4.33 8.79 -3.15
CA VAL A 249 -4.38 8.15 -1.82
C VAL A 249 -3.10 7.35 -1.60
N VAL A 250 -2.72 6.57 -2.61
CA VAL A 250 -1.43 5.86 -2.68
C VAL A 250 -0.78 6.24 -4.00
N THR A 251 0.49 6.65 -3.97
CA THR A 251 1.25 7.02 -5.17
C THR A 251 2.53 6.21 -5.30
N ASN A 252 2.69 5.54 -6.44
CA ASN A 252 3.90 4.84 -6.83
C ASN A 252 4.78 5.76 -7.68
N LYS A 253 6.05 5.90 -7.29
CA LYS A 253 7.05 6.73 -7.98
C LYS A 253 8.41 6.00 -8.08
N SER A 254 8.37 4.69 -8.31
CA SER A 254 9.53 3.80 -8.55
C SER A 254 9.09 2.52 -9.27
N CYS A 255 10.02 1.70 -9.74
CA CYS A 255 9.70 0.50 -10.52
C CYS A 255 9.47 -0.75 -9.66
N ASP A 256 8.86 -1.79 -10.27
CA ASP A 256 8.84 -3.17 -9.76
C ASP A 256 8.15 -3.36 -8.39
N ASN A 257 7.28 -2.43 -7.98
CA ASN A 257 6.54 -2.51 -6.72
C ASN A 257 5.22 -3.29 -6.88
N ILE A 258 4.77 -3.89 -5.77
CA ILE A 258 3.52 -4.66 -5.70
C ILE A 258 2.55 -4.00 -4.72
N TYR A 259 1.33 -3.76 -5.18
CA TYR A 259 0.22 -3.23 -4.39
C TYR A 259 -0.93 -4.24 -4.41
N ARG A 260 -1.12 -4.98 -3.32
CA ARG A 260 -2.09 -6.08 -3.34
C ARG A 260 -2.96 -6.21 -2.09
N TYR A 261 -4.19 -6.67 -2.28
CA TYR A 261 -5.09 -7.00 -1.17
C TYR A 261 -5.35 -5.83 -0.21
N ASN A 262 -5.21 -4.59 -0.67
CA ASN A 262 -5.56 -3.40 0.10
C ASN A 262 -7.05 -3.07 -0.07
N THR A 263 -7.62 -2.39 0.91
CA THR A 263 -9.02 -1.97 0.92
C THR A 263 -9.12 -0.45 1.01
N PHE A 264 -9.83 0.16 0.07
CA PHE A 264 -10.06 1.60 -0.01
C PHE A 264 -11.55 1.88 0.18
N ILE A 265 -11.94 2.53 1.27
CA ILE A 265 -13.34 2.84 1.60
C ILE A 265 -13.52 4.35 1.74
N GLY A 266 -14.30 4.92 0.84
CA GLY A 266 -14.73 6.32 0.91
C GLY A 266 -13.59 7.32 0.82
N ASN A 267 -12.61 7.07 -0.04
CA ASN A 267 -11.48 7.98 -0.28
C ASN A 267 -11.75 8.89 -1.48
N ASP A 268 -11.25 10.12 -1.43
CA ASP A 268 -11.11 10.99 -2.59
C ASP A 268 -9.79 10.60 -3.29
N GLY A 269 -9.86 10.17 -4.55
CA GLY A 269 -8.67 9.83 -5.34
C GLY A 269 -8.37 8.34 -5.49
N HIS A 270 -7.10 8.04 -5.81
CA HIS A 270 -6.67 6.80 -6.46
C HIS A 270 -5.59 6.04 -5.72
N MET A 271 -5.46 4.77 -6.09
CA MET A 271 -4.14 4.16 -6.24
C MET A 271 -3.54 4.63 -7.58
N CYS A 272 -2.49 5.44 -7.54
CA CYS A 272 -1.84 6.01 -8.72
C CYS A 272 -0.47 5.37 -8.98
N LEU A 273 -0.32 4.73 -10.14
CA LEU A 273 0.98 4.44 -10.74
C LEU A 273 1.47 5.73 -11.40
N ARG A 274 2.08 6.62 -10.61
CA ARG A 274 2.38 7.99 -11.03
C ARG A 274 3.67 8.10 -11.83
N HIS A 275 4.72 7.43 -11.37
CA HIS A 275 5.99 7.25 -12.06
C HIS A 275 6.53 5.84 -11.84
N GLY A 276 7.55 5.46 -12.60
CA GLY A 276 8.14 4.12 -12.59
C GLY A 276 7.33 3.10 -13.37
N ASN A 277 7.92 1.93 -13.59
CA ASN A 277 7.45 0.92 -14.54
C ASN A 277 7.33 -0.46 -13.87
N ARG A 278 6.75 -1.45 -14.55
CA ARG A 278 6.70 -2.87 -14.13
C ARG A 278 6.07 -3.13 -12.76
N CYS A 279 5.19 -2.23 -12.33
CA CYS A 279 4.47 -2.39 -11.07
C CYS A 279 3.22 -3.28 -11.24
N ARG A 280 2.85 -3.98 -10.17
CA ARG A 280 1.68 -4.85 -10.12
C ARG A 280 0.65 -4.35 -9.11
N VAL A 281 -0.59 -4.16 -9.55
CA VAL A 281 -1.74 -3.77 -8.72
C VAL A 281 -2.77 -4.89 -8.76
N GLU A 282 -2.83 -5.68 -7.70
CA GLU A 282 -3.54 -6.96 -7.69
C GLU A 282 -4.53 -7.10 -6.55
N GLY A 283 -5.77 -7.49 -6.85
CA GLY A 283 -6.67 -7.98 -5.80
C GLY A 283 -7.05 -6.93 -4.76
N ASN A 284 -7.06 -5.64 -5.12
CA ASN A 284 -7.47 -4.56 -4.22
C ASN A 284 -8.98 -4.33 -4.32
N TYR A 285 -9.58 -3.91 -3.21
CA TYR A 285 -11.00 -3.57 -3.12
C TYR A 285 -11.19 -2.06 -2.95
N PHE A 286 -12.07 -1.47 -3.75
CA PHE A 286 -12.43 -0.05 -3.68
C PHE A 286 -13.94 0.09 -3.51
N TYR A 287 -14.37 0.85 -2.52
CA TYR A 287 -15.75 1.26 -2.34
C TYR A 287 -15.82 2.79 -2.20
N GLY A 288 -16.50 3.46 -3.12
CA GLY A 288 -16.36 4.90 -3.33
C GLY A 288 -17.56 5.76 -2.97
N LYS A 289 -18.64 5.19 -2.41
CA LYS A 289 -19.86 5.94 -2.11
C LYS A 289 -19.67 6.85 -0.91
N THR A 290 -19.49 8.13 -1.18
CA THR A 290 -19.26 9.16 -0.16
C THR A 290 -20.19 10.35 -0.32
N GLY A 291 -20.81 10.51 -1.50
CA GLY A 291 -21.54 11.72 -1.88
C GLY A 291 -20.63 12.90 -2.24
N ARG A 292 -19.30 12.77 -2.14
CA ARG A 292 -18.37 13.86 -2.46
C ARG A 292 -18.02 13.91 -3.95
N GLY A 293 -18.28 12.86 -4.71
CA GLY A 293 -18.00 12.85 -6.15
C GLY A 293 -16.50 12.86 -6.50
N LEU A 294 -15.62 12.48 -5.58
CA LEU A 294 -14.17 12.54 -5.79
C LEU A 294 -13.47 11.18 -5.72
N SER A 295 -14.21 10.10 -5.46
CA SER A 295 -13.64 8.76 -5.38
C SER A 295 -13.18 8.24 -6.74
N GLY A 296 -12.01 7.63 -6.77
CA GLY A 296 -11.40 7.01 -7.95
C GLY A 296 -10.89 5.61 -7.65
N GLY A 297 -10.47 4.88 -8.68
CA GLY A 297 -9.89 3.55 -8.53
C GLY A 297 -8.38 3.56 -8.79
N ILE A 298 -7.96 3.01 -9.92
CA ILE A 298 -6.56 2.86 -10.31
C ILE A 298 -6.22 3.78 -11.47
N ARG A 299 -5.12 4.52 -11.38
CA ARG A 299 -4.58 5.34 -12.48
C ARG A 299 -3.22 4.81 -12.92
N VAL A 300 -3.06 4.62 -14.23
CA VAL A 300 -1.90 3.97 -14.85
C VAL A 300 -1.15 4.96 -15.73
N ILE A 301 0.14 5.16 -15.43
CA ILE A 301 1.12 5.95 -16.18
C ILE A 301 2.42 5.14 -16.18
N GLY A 302 3.12 5.07 -17.32
CA GLY A 302 4.35 4.29 -17.44
C GLY A 302 4.14 2.89 -18.03
N GLU A 303 5.21 2.10 -18.02
CA GLU A 303 5.36 0.92 -18.87
C GLU A 303 5.23 -0.40 -18.10
N ASP A 304 4.76 -1.44 -18.79
CA ASP A 304 4.75 -2.84 -18.37
C ASP A 304 3.99 -3.12 -17.05
N HIS A 305 2.98 -2.31 -16.76
CA HIS A 305 2.15 -2.49 -15.57
C HIS A 305 1.17 -3.65 -15.68
N VAL A 306 0.89 -4.30 -14.55
CA VAL A 306 -0.12 -5.37 -14.44
C VAL A 306 -1.18 -4.96 -13.43
N VAL A 307 -2.42 -4.77 -13.88
CA VAL A 307 -3.57 -4.37 -13.05
C VAL A 307 -4.64 -5.47 -13.11
N ILE A 308 -4.72 -6.30 -12.08
CA ILE A 308 -5.55 -7.51 -12.15
C ILE A 308 -6.36 -7.84 -10.89
N ASN A 309 -7.46 -8.58 -11.05
CA ASN A 309 -8.31 -9.06 -9.97
C ASN A 309 -8.83 -7.96 -9.03
N ASN A 310 -8.78 -6.68 -9.41
CA ASN A 310 -9.26 -5.60 -8.54
C ASN A 310 -10.78 -5.51 -8.63
N TYR A 311 -11.42 -5.21 -7.50
CA TYR A 311 -12.85 -5.01 -7.40
C TYR A 311 -13.14 -3.55 -7.01
N MET A 312 -13.96 -2.86 -7.81
CA MET A 312 -14.25 -1.44 -7.63
C MET A 312 -15.75 -1.22 -7.65
N GLU A 313 -16.28 -0.60 -6.61
CA GLU A 313 -17.72 -0.45 -6.43
C GLU A 313 -18.11 0.98 -6.03
N GLU A 314 -19.19 1.47 -6.65
CA GLU A 314 -19.81 2.75 -6.35
C GLU A 314 -18.83 3.93 -6.30
N LEU A 315 -17.79 3.92 -7.15
CA LEU A 315 -16.92 5.07 -7.35
C LEU A 315 -17.69 6.21 -8.03
N GLU A 316 -17.48 7.45 -7.60
CA GLU A 316 -18.33 8.59 -7.96
C GLU A 316 -17.61 9.63 -8.83
N GLY A 317 -16.27 9.57 -8.94
CA GLY A 317 -15.47 10.64 -9.52
C GLY A 317 -15.39 10.69 -11.05
N GLY A 318 -15.76 9.61 -11.75
CA GLY A 318 -15.53 9.48 -13.20
C GLY A 318 -16.26 10.50 -14.07
N THR A 319 -17.21 11.25 -13.53
CA THR A 319 -17.94 12.32 -14.24
C THR A 319 -17.39 13.70 -13.97
N ASN A 320 -16.60 13.86 -12.91
CA ASN A 320 -16.04 15.14 -12.49
C ASN A 320 -14.61 15.36 -13.03
N SER A 321 -13.94 14.29 -13.45
CA SER A 321 -12.61 14.36 -14.04
C SER A 321 -12.29 13.09 -14.83
N ASN A 322 -11.65 13.25 -16.00
CA ASN A 322 -11.06 12.14 -16.77
C ASN A 322 -9.95 11.38 -16.00
N LEU A 323 -9.52 11.93 -14.86
CA LEU A 323 -8.54 11.31 -14.00
C LEU A 323 -9.16 10.43 -12.92
N ARG A 324 -10.49 10.45 -12.74
CA ARG A 324 -11.21 9.89 -11.59
C ARG A 324 -12.15 8.72 -11.91
N ALA A 325 -11.94 8.03 -13.03
CA ALA A 325 -12.66 6.80 -13.36
C ALA A 325 -12.18 5.60 -12.50
N PRO A 326 -12.90 4.46 -12.52
CA PRO A 326 -12.46 3.23 -11.85
C PRO A 326 -11.10 2.77 -12.33
N ILE A 327 -10.87 2.76 -13.64
CA ILE A 327 -9.55 2.55 -14.22
C ILE A 327 -9.28 3.68 -15.21
N VAL A 328 -8.13 4.35 -15.05
CA VAL A 328 -7.67 5.42 -15.96
C VAL A 328 -6.33 5.02 -16.54
N VAL A 329 -6.27 4.93 -17.88
CA VAL A 329 -5.04 4.77 -18.65
C VAL A 329 -4.69 6.12 -19.25
N MET A 330 -3.56 6.67 -18.82
CA MET A 330 -3.12 8.01 -19.23
C MET A 330 -2.37 7.99 -20.56
N ASP A 331 -2.50 9.08 -21.30
CA ASP A 331 -1.54 9.45 -22.34
C ASP A 331 -0.21 9.88 -21.75
N GLY A 332 0.85 9.69 -22.53
CA GLY A 332 2.16 10.26 -22.24
C GLY A 332 2.28 11.69 -22.75
N GLN A 333 3.08 12.49 -22.07
CA GLN A 333 3.58 13.75 -22.60
C GLN A 333 4.83 13.47 -23.45
N VAL A 334 4.87 13.98 -24.69
CA VAL A 334 6.05 13.83 -25.55
C VAL A 334 7.21 14.64 -24.97
N GLY A 335 8.39 14.03 -24.87
CA GLY A 335 9.59 14.68 -24.30
C GLY A 335 9.45 15.02 -22.82
N THR A 336 8.66 14.25 -22.07
CA THR A 336 8.36 14.55 -20.66
C THR A 336 9.60 14.52 -19.76
N ALA A 337 9.63 15.43 -18.78
CA ALA A 337 10.61 15.40 -17.70
C ALA A 337 10.26 14.30 -16.68
N LEU A 338 11.18 14.00 -15.75
CA LEU A 338 10.97 12.96 -14.72
C LEU A 338 9.71 13.15 -13.88
N ASN A 339 9.30 14.41 -13.64
CA ASN A 339 8.09 14.76 -12.90
C ASN A 339 6.83 14.89 -13.78
N GLY A 340 6.94 14.65 -15.09
CA GLY A 340 5.82 14.66 -16.03
C GLY A 340 5.17 13.28 -16.17
N TYR A 341 4.59 12.98 -17.33
CA TYR A 341 3.75 11.80 -17.57
C TYR A 341 4.35 10.94 -18.68
N TYR A 342 4.88 9.77 -18.32
CA TYR A 342 5.41 8.82 -19.31
C TYR A 342 4.26 8.08 -19.99
N GLN A 343 4.44 7.82 -21.29
CA GLN A 343 3.49 7.08 -22.11
C GLN A 343 3.21 5.71 -21.50
N VAL A 344 1.94 5.31 -21.46
CA VAL A 344 1.60 3.92 -21.11
C VAL A 344 2.00 2.98 -22.24
N LYS A 345 2.78 1.96 -21.93
CA LYS A 345 3.18 0.90 -22.88
C LYS A 345 3.02 -0.48 -22.26
N ASN A 346 2.54 -1.44 -23.06
CA ASN A 346 2.43 -2.86 -22.72
C ASN A 346 1.69 -3.14 -21.39
N ALA A 347 0.76 -2.27 -20.98
CA ALA A 347 0.01 -2.49 -19.75
C ALA A 347 -1.02 -3.62 -19.95
N LEU A 348 -1.08 -4.53 -18.98
CA LEU A 348 -2.10 -5.57 -18.89
C LEU A 348 -3.13 -5.20 -17.82
N ILE A 349 -4.38 -5.02 -18.22
CA ILE A 349 -5.50 -4.77 -17.31
C ILE A 349 -6.50 -5.91 -17.49
N ALA A 350 -6.54 -6.83 -16.52
CA ALA A 350 -7.31 -8.05 -16.70
C ALA A 350 -8.03 -8.57 -15.45
N PHE A 351 -9.16 -9.25 -15.64
CA PHE A 351 -9.93 -9.85 -14.54
C PHE A 351 -10.37 -8.84 -13.47
N ASN A 352 -10.53 -7.56 -13.80
CA ASN A 352 -11.07 -6.59 -12.85
C ASN A 352 -12.61 -6.62 -12.90
N THR A 353 -13.26 -6.37 -11.77
CA THR A 353 -14.71 -6.23 -11.68
C THR A 353 -15.07 -4.82 -11.22
N ILE A 354 -15.85 -4.12 -12.03
CA ILE A 354 -16.28 -2.73 -11.78
C ILE A 354 -17.79 -2.73 -11.64
N VAL A 355 -18.30 -2.31 -10.48
CA VAL A 355 -19.71 -2.40 -10.11
C VAL A 355 -20.28 -1.03 -9.82
N ASN A 356 -21.28 -0.62 -10.59
CA ASN A 356 -22.09 0.56 -10.31
C ASN A 356 -21.27 1.85 -10.10
N CYS A 357 -20.19 2.04 -10.85
CA CYS A 357 -19.39 3.27 -10.81
C CYS A 357 -19.93 4.35 -11.76
N ASN A 358 -19.64 5.62 -11.46
CA ASN A 358 -19.92 6.75 -12.34
C ASN A 358 -18.80 6.93 -13.38
N GLY A 359 -19.16 7.36 -14.59
CA GLY A 359 -18.21 7.53 -15.71
C GLY A 359 -17.93 6.21 -16.45
N PRO A 360 -17.07 6.23 -17.50
CA PRO A 360 -16.70 4.97 -18.13
C PRO A 360 -16.04 4.04 -17.11
N GLY A 361 -16.34 2.75 -17.17
CA GLY A 361 -15.66 1.76 -16.33
C GLY A 361 -14.13 1.82 -16.52
N ILE A 362 -13.69 1.93 -17.77
CA ILE A 362 -12.29 2.11 -18.14
C ILE A 362 -12.16 3.35 -19.04
N TRP A 363 -11.40 4.34 -18.60
CA TRP A 363 -11.03 5.51 -19.39
C TRP A 363 -9.65 5.31 -20.00
N VAL A 364 -9.54 5.43 -21.32
CA VAL A 364 -8.28 5.26 -22.06
C VAL A 364 -7.95 6.55 -22.79
N GLY A 365 -6.69 6.98 -22.66
CA GLY A 365 -6.19 8.20 -23.29
C GLY A 365 -6.47 9.47 -22.48
N ALA A 366 -6.62 9.37 -21.15
CA ALA A 366 -6.75 10.57 -20.34
C ALA A 366 -5.46 11.39 -20.39
N LYS A 367 -5.55 12.68 -20.69
CA LYS A 367 -4.36 13.54 -20.88
C LYS A 367 -4.38 14.80 -20.01
N ARG A 368 -3.18 15.31 -19.73
CA ARG A 368 -2.91 16.50 -18.91
C ARG A 368 -2.12 17.59 -19.65
N SER A 369 -1.53 17.27 -20.80
CA SER A 369 -0.66 18.17 -21.55
C SER A 369 -0.59 17.78 -23.03
N THR A 370 -0.10 18.72 -23.84
CA THR A 370 0.14 18.58 -25.29
C THR A 370 1.57 19.04 -25.60
N PRO A 371 2.28 18.48 -26.61
CA PRO A 371 1.91 17.30 -27.40
C PRO A 371 1.90 16.01 -26.56
N TYR A 372 1.02 15.08 -26.93
CA TYR A 372 0.81 13.81 -26.23
C TYR A 372 1.12 12.60 -27.12
N ALA A 373 1.28 11.45 -26.48
CA ALA A 373 1.43 10.15 -27.10
C ALA A 373 0.43 9.17 -26.48
N GLN A 374 -0.49 8.66 -27.32
CA GLN A 374 -1.51 7.69 -26.92
C GLN A 374 -0.89 6.38 -26.41
N PRO A 375 -1.61 5.55 -25.64
CA PRO A 375 -1.03 4.32 -25.10
C PRO A 375 -0.60 3.35 -26.21
N LEU A 376 0.40 2.51 -25.94
CA LEU A 376 0.93 1.53 -26.88
C LEU A 376 0.78 0.11 -26.32
N ASN A 377 0.31 -0.82 -27.14
CA ASN A 377 0.15 -2.24 -26.80
C ASN A 377 -0.69 -2.46 -25.52
N LEU A 378 -1.75 -1.66 -25.33
CA LEU A 378 -2.66 -1.82 -24.19
C LEU A 378 -3.48 -3.10 -24.33
N THR A 379 -3.45 -3.95 -23.31
CA THR A 379 -4.30 -5.13 -23.24
C THR A 379 -5.40 -4.95 -22.20
N LEU A 380 -6.66 -5.12 -22.61
CA LEU A 380 -7.81 -5.26 -21.71
C LEU A 380 -8.38 -6.67 -21.87
N ALA A 381 -8.31 -7.51 -20.83
CA ALA A 381 -8.75 -8.90 -20.94
C ALA A 381 -9.63 -9.38 -19.78
N ASN A 382 -10.73 -10.08 -20.04
CA ASN A 382 -11.57 -10.68 -18.99
C ASN A 382 -12.05 -9.69 -17.92
N ASN A 383 -12.20 -8.39 -18.22
CA ASN A 383 -12.77 -7.43 -17.28
C ASN A 383 -14.31 -7.49 -17.32
N LEU A 384 -14.94 -7.34 -16.16
CA LEU A 384 -16.40 -7.22 -16.03
C LEU A 384 -16.78 -5.80 -15.62
N ILE A 385 -17.57 -5.12 -16.44
CA ILE A 385 -18.15 -3.82 -16.13
C ILE A 385 -19.65 -3.99 -15.91
N TYR A 386 -20.07 -4.02 -14.65
CA TYR A 386 -21.45 -4.23 -14.24
C TYR A 386 -22.05 -2.93 -13.72
N ASN A 387 -22.83 -2.21 -14.53
CA ASN A 387 -23.39 -0.92 -14.14
C ASN A 387 -24.91 -0.90 -14.34
N ILE A 388 -25.65 -1.18 -13.27
CA ILE A 388 -27.12 -1.22 -13.28
C ILE A 388 -27.76 -0.05 -12.53
N LYS A 389 -26.98 0.98 -12.20
CA LYS A 389 -27.52 2.27 -11.73
C LYS A 389 -28.40 2.82 -12.86
N GLY A 390 -29.72 2.75 -12.72
CA GLY A 390 -30.71 2.95 -13.79
C GLY A 390 -30.62 4.26 -14.59
N ALA A 391 -31.59 4.45 -15.50
CA ALA A 391 -31.62 5.60 -16.41
C ALA A 391 -31.44 6.95 -15.66
N GLY A 392 -30.44 7.75 -16.08
CA GLY A 392 -30.07 9.02 -15.44
C GLY A 392 -28.78 8.99 -14.62
N SER A 393 -28.15 7.82 -14.43
CA SER A 393 -26.80 7.72 -13.87
C SER A 393 -25.77 8.38 -14.81
N PRO A 394 -24.85 9.21 -14.30
CA PRO A 394 -23.97 10.00 -15.15
C PRO A 394 -22.91 9.10 -15.84
N ASN A 395 -22.94 9.13 -17.19
CA ASN A 395 -22.09 8.45 -18.17
C ASN A 395 -21.86 6.94 -17.94
N THR A 396 -22.76 6.12 -18.46
CA THR A 396 -22.78 4.65 -18.39
C THR A 396 -21.97 3.98 -19.51
N LEU A 397 -20.72 4.37 -19.74
CA LEU A 397 -19.88 3.69 -20.75
C LEU A 397 -19.13 2.51 -20.12
N ALA A 398 -19.04 1.38 -20.82
CA ALA A 398 -18.19 0.27 -20.34
C ALA A 398 -16.70 0.67 -20.42
N VAL A 399 -16.36 1.30 -21.55
CA VAL A 399 -15.03 1.78 -21.88
C VAL A 399 -15.18 3.06 -22.72
N TYR A 400 -14.27 4.01 -22.54
CA TYR A 400 -14.15 5.21 -23.37
C TYR A 400 -12.71 5.39 -23.81
N GLU A 401 -12.49 5.50 -25.12
CA GLU A 401 -11.20 5.90 -25.70
C GLU A 401 -11.28 7.37 -26.08
N GLU A 402 -10.66 8.22 -25.28
CA GLU A 402 -10.38 9.61 -25.65
C GLU A 402 -9.34 9.66 -26.78
N ASP A 403 -8.33 8.79 -26.67
CA ASP A 403 -7.35 8.50 -27.73
C ASP A 403 -7.16 6.98 -27.82
N ALA A 404 -7.25 6.45 -29.04
CA ALA A 404 -7.20 5.01 -29.27
C ALA A 404 -5.76 4.48 -29.14
N PRO A 405 -5.49 3.46 -28.30
CA PRO A 405 -4.15 2.91 -28.21
C PRO A 405 -3.69 2.27 -29.51
N ILE A 406 -2.41 2.43 -29.83
CA ILE A 406 -1.77 1.73 -30.95
C ILE A 406 -1.51 0.28 -30.50
N GLY A 407 -1.86 -0.70 -31.33
CA GLY A 407 -1.61 -2.11 -31.02
C GLY A 407 -2.46 -2.65 -29.86
N LYS A 408 -3.63 -2.05 -29.60
CA LYS A 408 -4.55 -2.52 -28.55
C LYS A 408 -5.00 -3.97 -28.76
N SER A 409 -5.17 -4.69 -27.65
CA SER A 409 -5.72 -6.05 -27.63
C SER A 409 -6.82 -6.15 -26.58
N TYR A 410 -8.09 -6.13 -27.02
CA TYR A 410 -9.24 -6.27 -26.14
C TYR A 410 -9.85 -7.66 -26.31
N LEU A 411 -9.82 -8.44 -25.24
CA LEU A 411 -10.13 -9.87 -25.26
C LEU A 411 -11.18 -10.19 -24.20
N THR A 412 -12.33 -10.75 -24.62
CA THR A 412 -13.31 -11.38 -23.71
C THR A 412 -13.71 -10.51 -22.50
N ASN A 413 -13.88 -9.19 -22.69
CA ASN A 413 -14.43 -8.30 -21.67
C ASN A 413 -15.96 -8.32 -21.75
N PHE A 414 -16.63 -8.23 -20.59
CA PHE A 414 -18.10 -8.28 -20.50
C PHE A 414 -18.63 -7.00 -19.87
N TYR A 415 -19.83 -6.60 -20.27
CA TYR A 415 -20.50 -5.46 -19.66
C TYR A 415 -22.01 -5.63 -19.51
N VAL A 416 -22.59 -4.96 -18.51
CA VAL A 416 -24.03 -4.97 -18.18
C VAL A 416 -24.48 -3.56 -17.86
N GLY A 417 -25.62 -3.15 -18.41
CA GLY A 417 -26.28 -1.86 -18.11
C GLY A 417 -25.49 -0.59 -18.49
N SER A 418 -24.28 -0.75 -19.03
CA SER A 418 -23.51 0.26 -19.74
C SER A 418 -23.57 0.06 -21.26
N THR A 419 -22.98 0.98 -22.03
CA THR A 419 -22.85 0.88 -23.49
C THR A 419 -21.40 0.96 -23.94
N THR A 420 -21.09 0.31 -25.06
CA THR A 420 -19.83 0.49 -25.80
C THR A 420 -19.99 -0.09 -27.21
N THR A 421 -19.24 0.44 -28.18
CA THR A 421 -19.11 -0.09 -29.54
C THR A 421 -17.77 -0.78 -29.78
N MET A 422 -16.92 -0.87 -28.75
CA MET A 422 -15.58 -1.44 -28.86
C MET A 422 -15.61 -2.95 -29.07
N SER A 423 -14.82 -3.43 -30.03
CA SER A 423 -14.56 -4.87 -30.19
C SER A 423 -13.87 -5.43 -28.95
N GLY A 424 -14.12 -6.72 -28.66
CA GLY A 424 -13.61 -7.38 -27.46
C GLY A 424 -14.42 -7.12 -26.19
N PHE A 425 -15.53 -6.39 -26.29
CA PHE A 425 -16.52 -6.20 -25.23
C PHE A 425 -17.87 -6.81 -25.64
N THR A 426 -18.39 -7.71 -24.81
CA THR A 426 -19.66 -8.42 -25.04
C THR A 426 -20.69 -7.96 -24.01
N GLN A 427 -21.88 -7.55 -24.47
CA GLN A 427 -22.98 -7.27 -23.56
C GLN A 427 -23.50 -8.57 -22.96
N THR A 428 -23.78 -8.57 -21.66
CA THR A 428 -24.41 -9.69 -20.95
C THR A 428 -25.58 -9.21 -20.09
N THR A 429 -26.21 -10.12 -19.35
CA THR A 429 -27.45 -9.90 -18.59
C THR A 429 -27.21 -9.58 -17.11
N THR A 430 -28.23 -9.04 -16.45
CA THR A 430 -28.13 -8.56 -15.05
C THR A 430 -27.95 -9.67 -14.02
N ASP A 431 -28.22 -10.92 -14.38
CA ASP A 431 -27.94 -12.12 -13.60
C ASP A 431 -26.46 -12.53 -13.60
N ALA A 432 -25.58 -11.78 -14.28
CA ALA A 432 -24.13 -11.96 -14.23
C ALA A 432 -23.57 -11.97 -12.80
N LEU A 433 -24.12 -11.12 -11.94
CA LEU A 433 -23.74 -11.04 -10.53
C LEU A 433 -24.96 -11.18 -9.64
N THR A 434 -24.77 -11.80 -8.48
CA THR A 434 -25.74 -11.86 -7.39
C THR A 434 -25.13 -11.27 -6.12
N GLY A 435 -25.98 -10.70 -5.27
CA GLY A 435 -25.58 -10.08 -4.00
C GLY A 435 -26.52 -8.95 -3.60
N THR A 436 -26.50 -8.62 -2.31
CA THR A 436 -27.15 -7.43 -1.75
C THR A 436 -26.09 -6.56 -1.08
N GLY A 437 -26.10 -5.25 -1.34
CA GLY A 437 -25.06 -4.34 -0.81
C GLY A 437 -23.73 -4.49 -1.56
N THR A 438 -22.60 -4.52 -0.82
CA THR A 438 -21.24 -4.30 -1.35
C THR A 438 -20.41 -5.56 -1.63
N LEU A 439 -21.06 -6.66 -1.99
CA LEU A 439 -20.48 -8.02 -2.02
C LEU A 439 -20.94 -8.84 -3.23
N TYR A 440 -20.98 -8.23 -4.42
CA TYR A 440 -21.40 -8.93 -5.64
C TYR A 440 -20.43 -10.05 -6.00
N ARG A 441 -20.97 -11.22 -6.35
CA ARG A 441 -20.23 -12.38 -6.87
C ARG A 441 -20.94 -12.98 -8.09
N PRO A 442 -20.23 -13.74 -8.94
CA PRO A 442 -20.88 -14.49 -10.02
C PRO A 442 -21.97 -15.42 -9.45
N ALA A 443 -23.17 -15.33 -10.03
CA ALA A 443 -24.24 -16.26 -9.73
C ALA A 443 -23.93 -17.67 -10.24
N ALA A 444 -24.56 -18.70 -9.68
CA ALA A 444 -24.34 -20.09 -10.10
C ALA A 444 -24.73 -20.37 -11.57
N THR A 445 -25.65 -19.57 -12.12
CA THR A 445 -26.06 -19.63 -13.53
C THR A 445 -25.54 -18.44 -14.32
N SER A 446 -24.46 -17.80 -13.85
CA SER A 446 -24.01 -16.55 -14.44
C SER A 446 -23.58 -16.73 -15.90
N PRO A 447 -23.98 -15.83 -16.82
CA PRO A 447 -23.52 -15.85 -18.21
C PRO A 447 -22.04 -15.54 -18.38
N ILE A 448 -21.30 -15.20 -17.32
CA ILE A 448 -19.86 -14.92 -17.38
C ILE A 448 -19.00 -16.13 -17.02
N LEU A 449 -19.63 -17.24 -16.60
CA LEU A 449 -18.93 -18.43 -16.16
C LEU A 449 -18.21 -19.11 -17.33
N SER A 450 -16.94 -19.43 -17.14
CA SER A 450 -16.05 -20.06 -18.13
C SER A 450 -16.01 -19.35 -19.49
N GLN A 451 -16.31 -18.04 -19.55
CA GLN A 451 -16.29 -17.24 -20.78
C GLN A 451 -14.96 -16.52 -21.01
N GLY A 452 -14.06 -16.52 -20.01
CA GLY A 452 -12.79 -15.82 -20.08
C GLY A 452 -11.78 -16.51 -20.99
N THR A 453 -10.88 -15.72 -21.58
CA THR A 453 -9.70 -16.26 -22.25
C THR A 453 -8.69 -16.82 -21.24
N SER A 454 -8.07 -17.94 -21.58
CA SER A 454 -7.01 -18.58 -20.78
C SER A 454 -5.64 -17.92 -20.95
N ALA A 455 -5.49 -16.98 -21.88
CA ALA A 455 -4.22 -16.35 -22.27
C ALA A 455 -3.43 -15.72 -21.09
N TYR A 456 -4.12 -15.34 -20.01
CA TYR A 456 -3.52 -14.66 -18.86
C TYR A 456 -3.57 -15.45 -17.55
N LEU A 457 -3.94 -16.74 -17.58
CA LEU A 457 -3.99 -17.59 -16.39
C LEU A 457 -2.61 -17.75 -15.70
N ALA A 458 -1.52 -17.77 -16.47
CA ALA A 458 -0.17 -17.80 -15.90
C ALA A 458 0.15 -16.54 -15.07
N THR A 459 -0.48 -15.41 -15.38
CA THR A 459 -0.32 -14.13 -14.67
C THR A 459 -1.29 -13.99 -13.49
N THR A 460 -2.36 -14.79 -13.45
CA THR A 460 -3.48 -14.71 -12.49
C THR A 460 -4.09 -16.08 -12.19
N ALA A 461 -3.30 -16.97 -11.59
CA ALA A 461 -3.73 -18.36 -11.35
C ALA A 461 -4.86 -18.49 -10.30
N VAL A 462 -5.09 -17.45 -9.50
CA VAL A 462 -6.12 -17.41 -8.47
C VAL A 462 -7.00 -16.17 -8.63
N ASP A 463 -8.25 -16.27 -8.20
CA ASP A 463 -9.20 -15.16 -8.12
C ASP A 463 -8.89 -14.22 -6.94
N LEU A 464 -9.69 -13.18 -6.76
CA LEU A 464 -9.56 -12.18 -5.71
C LEU A 464 -9.61 -12.77 -4.29
N GLU A 465 -10.40 -13.82 -4.05
CA GLU A 465 -10.53 -14.52 -2.76
C GLU A 465 -9.52 -15.67 -2.59
N GLY A 466 -8.62 -15.85 -3.57
CA GLY A 466 -7.54 -16.83 -3.53
C GLY A 466 -7.93 -18.23 -3.99
N ARG A 467 -9.04 -18.38 -4.71
CA ARG A 467 -9.47 -19.65 -5.31
C ARG A 467 -8.81 -19.85 -6.65
N THR A 468 -8.39 -21.07 -6.95
CA THR A 468 -7.82 -21.41 -8.26
C THR A 468 -8.85 -21.17 -9.37
N ARG A 469 -8.40 -20.59 -10.47
CA ARG A 469 -9.23 -20.41 -11.67
C ARG A 469 -9.29 -21.69 -12.49
N ASP A 470 -10.41 -21.91 -13.15
CA ASP A 470 -10.57 -23.03 -14.08
C ASP A 470 -9.78 -22.80 -15.37
N ALA A 471 -9.63 -23.86 -16.18
CA ALA A 471 -8.91 -23.78 -17.45
C ALA A 471 -9.54 -22.79 -18.44
N LEU A 472 -10.86 -22.63 -18.36
CA LEU A 472 -11.60 -21.51 -18.92
C LEU A 472 -12.11 -20.69 -17.73
N PRO A 473 -11.47 -19.57 -17.41
CA PRO A 473 -11.81 -18.82 -16.22
C PRO A 473 -13.09 -18.02 -16.40
N ASP A 474 -13.67 -17.61 -15.28
CA ASP A 474 -14.76 -16.64 -15.29
C ASP A 474 -14.26 -15.24 -15.64
N VAL A 475 -15.12 -14.43 -16.25
CA VAL A 475 -14.83 -13.02 -16.51
C VAL A 475 -15.00 -12.19 -15.23
N GLY A 476 -13.99 -11.39 -14.89
CA GLY A 476 -13.94 -10.57 -13.68
C GLY A 476 -13.06 -11.14 -12.56
N ALA A 477 -13.16 -10.53 -11.39
CA ALA A 477 -12.23 -10.73 -10.27
C ALA A 477 -12.46 -12.02 -9.48
N PHE A 478 -13.58 -12.69 -9.66
CA PHE A 478 -13.95 -13.90 -8.93
C PHE A 478 -14.00 -15.11 -9.85
N GLU A 479 -13.77 -16.28 -9.27
CA GLU A 479 -14.09 -17.57 -9.87
C GLU A 479 -15.26 -18.19 -9.09
N HIS A 480 -16.32 -18.58 -9.80
CA HIS A 480 -17.44 -19.30 -9.22
C HIS A 480 -17.04 -20.75 -8.96
N THR A 481 -16.95 -21.11 -7.68
CA THR A 481 -16.60 -22.46 -7.28
C THR A 481 -17.11 -22.75 -5.87
N THR A 482 -17.21 -24.04 -5.53
CA THR A 482 -17.52 -24.49 -4.17
C THR A 482 -16.31 -24.47 -3.25
N ALA A 483 -15.10 -24.18 -3.76
CA ALA A 483 -13.90 -24.08 -2.94
C ALA A 483 -13.99 -22.95 -1.91
N GLN A 484 -13.44 -23.17 -0.72
CA GLN A 484 -13.41 -22.16 0.33
C GLN A 484 -12.49 -20.99 -0.07
N ALA A 485 -12.93 -19.76 0.19
CA ALA A 485 -12.08 -18.57 0.09
C ALA A 485 -10.84 -18.74 0.99
N GLN A 486 -9.67 -18.40 0.45
CA GLN A 486 -8.40 -18.46 1.18
C GLN A 486 -8.06 -17.13 1.86
N ARG A 487 -8.76 -16.05 1.51
CA ARG A 487 -8.64 -14.73 2.12
C ARG A 487 -9.93 -13.93 1.98
N SER A 488 -10.13 -12.96 2.88
CA SER A 488 -11.13 -11.92 2.66
C SER A 488 -10.67 -10.99 1.55
N PHE A 489 -11.58 -10.61 0.66
CA PHE A 489 -11.29 -9.60 -0.36
C PHE A 489 -11.50 -8.16 0.13
N ARG A 490 -12.09 -7.98 1.33
CA ARG A 490 -12.30 -6.67 1.96
C ARG A 490 -11.85 -6.72 3.42
N LEU A 491 -10.99 -5.79 3.78
CA LEU A 491 -10.54 -5.60 5.15
C LEU A 491 -11.52 -4.73 5.94
N SER A 492 -11.57 -4.98 7.23
CA SER A 492 -12.24 -4.19 8.25
C SER A 492 -11.21 -3.70 9.28
N PRO A 493 -11.57 -2.75 10.16
CA PRO A 493 -10.70 -2.36 11.27
C PRO A 493 -10.25 -3.52 12.18
N MET A 494 -10.95 -4.66 12.17
CA MET A 494 -10.55 -5.85 12.94
C MET A 494 -9.36 -6.61 12.32
N ASP A 495 -9.12 -6.43 11.03
CA ASP A 495 -8.07 -7.15 10.28
C ASP A 495 -6.71 -6.42 10.30
N VAL A 496 -6.70 -5.17 10.77
CA VAL A 496 -5.57 -4.25 10.66
C VAL A 496 -5.37 -3.43 11.94
N GLY A 497 -4.31 -2.65 11.97
CA GLY A 497 -4.00 -1.74 13.07
C GLY A 497 -3.39 -2.46 14.29
N PRO A 498 -3.15 -1.72 15.38
CA PRO A 498 -2.47 -2.24 16.55
C PRO A 498 -3.28 -3.33 17.25
N ASN A 499 -2.63 -4.46 17.53
CA ASN A 499 -3.29 -5.60 18.17
C ASN A 499 -3.92 -5.23 19.53
N TRP A 500 -3.31 -4.27 20.24
CA TRP A 500 -3.79 -3.81 21.54
C TRP A 500 -5.04 -2.91 21.47
N MET A 501 -5.41 -2.38 20.30
CA MET A 501 -6.69 -1.67 20.12
C MET A 501 -7.87 -2.66 20.08
N ASN A 502 -7.69 -3.80 19.42
CA ASN A 502 -8.75 -4.78 19.19
C ASN A 502 -9.13 -5.59 20.46
N LEU A 503 -8.27 -5.60 21.48
CA LEU A 503 -8.53 -6.25 22.78
C LEU A 503 -9.60 -5.57 23.63
N SER A 504 -10.00 -4.34 23.29
CA SER A 504 -11.07 -3.61 23.99
C SER A 504 -12.49 -4.02 23.57
N CYS A 505 -12.66 -4.68 22.42
CA CYS A 505 -13.96 -5.19 21.96
C CYS A 505 -14.31 -6.60 22.45
N SER A 506 -13.32 -7.39 22.90
CA SER A 506 -13.53 -8.79 23.32
C SER A 506 -14.11 -8.96 24.74
N CYS A 507 -14.32 -7.88 25.50
CA CYS A 507 -14.92 -7.93 26.84
C CYS A 507 -16.44 -7.69 26.85
N LEU A 508 -17.10 -7.54 25.69
CA LEU A 508 -18.54 -7.23 25.61
C LEU A 508 -19.36 -8.20 24.75
N VAL A 509 -18.85 -9.39 24.46
CA VAL A 509 -19.68 -10.48 23.91
C VAL A 509 -19.36 -11.77 24.65
N LYS A 510 -20.09 -12.01 25.74
CA LYS A 510 -20.45 -13.34 26.22
C LYS A 510 -21.96 -13.44 26.27
#